data_AF-A0AA36CSP0-F1
#
_entry.id   AF-A0AA36CSP0-F1
#
_cell.length_a   1.000
_cell.length_b   1.000
_cell.length_c   1.000
_cell.angle_alpha   90.00
_cell.angle_beta   90.00
_cell.angle_gamma   90.00
#
_symmetry.space_group_name_H-M   'P 1'
#
loop_
_entity.id
_entity.type
_entity.pdbx_description
1 polymer ?
#
loop_
_entity_poly.entity_id
_entity_poly.type
_entity_poly.pdbx_seq_one_letter_code
_entity_poly.pdbx_strand_id
1 'polypeptide(L)'
;MQQQFLQGQRLKKRYIDTLKFINATYDPTELYARSADTPRCIQSAASNLAAFYSGSTLHPQIDGWPVNWMPYPIHSVPGPEDTLDEEGPHDLQTHRPAQRT
;
A
#
# COMPACT_ATOMS: atom_id res chain seq x y z
N MET A 1 7.64 6.66 -4.76
CA MET A 1 8.10 5.26 -4.73
C MET A 1 9.33 5.06 -3.83
N GLN A 2 10.49 5.69 -4.10
CA GLN A 2 11.71 5.51 -3.28
C GLN A 2 11.50 5.72 -1.77
N GLN A 3 10.82 6.79 -1.37
CA GLN A 3 10.56 7.08 0.04
C GLN A 3 9.75 5.96 0.72
N GLN A 4 8.73 5.45 0.04
CA GLN A 4 7.89 4.36 0.55
C GLN A 4 8.65 3.04 0.63
N PHE A 5 9.53 2.79 -0.34
CA PHE A 5 10.41 1.63 -0.32
C PHE A 5 11.38 1.68 0.89
N LEU A 6 12.04 2.81 1.12
CA LEU A 6 12.91 2.98 2.29
C LEU A 6 12.15 2.85 3.61
N GLN A 7 10.91 3.34 3.65
CA GLN A 7 10.04 3.17 4.81
C GLN A 7 9.69 1.69 5.04
N GLY A 8 9.35 0.94 3.99
CA GLY A 8 9.09 -0.50 4.08
C GLY A 8 10.28 -1.29 4.64
N GLN A 9 11.52 -0.93 4.28
CA GLN A 9 12.72 -1.56 4.87
C GLN A 9 12.85 -1.29 6.37
N ARG A 10 12.54 -0.05 6.81
CA ARG A 10 12.56 0.30 8.23
C ARG A 10 11.51 -0.47 9.01
N LEU A 11 10.31 -0.63 8.44
CA LEU A 11 9.23 -1.41 9.01
C LEU A 11 9.62 -2.89 9.11
N LYS A 12 10.21 -3.48 8.05
CA LYS A 12 10.74 -4.85 8.07
C LYS A 12 11.71 -5.05 9.22
N LYS A 13 12.73 -4.19 9.31
CA LYS A 13 13.75 -4.27 10.35
C LYS A 13 13.14 -4.26 11.75
N ARG A 14 12.11 -3.44 11.97
CA ARG A 14 11.43 -3.34 13.26
C ARG A 14 10.54 -4.55 13.53
N TYR A 15 9.59 -4.87 12.65
CA TYR A 15 8.50 -5.80 12.95
C TYR A 15 8.83 -7.26 12.62
N ILE A 16 9.65 -7.51 11.60
CA ILE A 16 10.07 -8.86 11.22
C ILE A 16 11.39 -9.21 11.92
N ASP A 17 12.44 -8.40 11.69
CA ASP A 17 13.80 -8.81 12.10
C ASP A 17 14.05 -8.63 13.62
N THR A 18 13.60 -7.50 14.19
CA THR A 18 13.90 -7.14 15.60
C THR A 18 12.85 -7.68 16.56
N LEU A 19 11.57 -7.35 16.33
CA LEU A 19 10.48 -7.71 17.24
C LEU A 19 9.95 -9.12 16.99
N LYS A 20 10.15 -9.67 15.79
CA LYS A 20 9.55 -10.94 15.33
C LYS A 20 8.03 -10.97 15.59
N PHE A 21 7.39 -9.83 15.39
CA PHE A 21 5.96 -9.64 15.61
C PHE A 21 5.14 -10.21 14.45
N ILE A 22 5.68 -10.13 13.24
CA ILE A 22 5.11 -10.68 12.00
C ILE A 22 6.12 -11.65 11.40
N ASN A 23 5.64 -12.70 10.75
CA ASN A 23 6.48 -13.67 10.08
C ASN A 23 7.25 -13.04 8.91
N ALA A 24 8.41 -13.61 8.58
CA ALA A 24 9.22 -13.19 7.43
C ALA A 24 8.56 -13.58 6.08
N THR A 25 7.75 -14.63 6.10
CA THR A 25 6.91 -15.05 4.98
C THR A 25 5.52 -14.42 5.11
N TYR A 26 4.96 -13.93 4.00
CA TYR A 26 3.63 -13.34 3.98
C TYR A 26 2.56 -14.34 4.42
N ASP A 27 1.76 -13.96 5.41
CA ASP A 27 0.55 -14.65 5.85
C ASP A 27 -0.65 -13.67 5.79
N PRO A 28 -1.74 -14.00 5.07
CA PRO A 28 -2.92 -13.15 4.98
C PRO A 28 -3.67 -12.95 6.32
N THR A 29 -3.42 -13.80 7.32
CA THR A 29 -4.00 -13.65 8.66
C THR A 29 -3.24 -12.65 9.53
N GLU A 30 -1.97 -12.37 9.21
CA GLU A 30 -1.10 -11.47 9.97
C GLU A 30 -1.06 -10.05 9.39
N LEU A 31 -1.25 -9.91 8.06
CA LEU A 31 -1.15 -8.62 7.39
C LEU A 31 -2.30 -8.37 6.40
N TYR A 32 -3.06 -7.32 6.70
CA TYR A 32 -4.04 -6.73 5.80
C TYR A 32 -3.57 -5.36 5.32
N ALA A 33 -3.44 -5.17 4.01
CA ALA A 33 -3.06 -3.90 3.41
C ALA A 33 -4.25 -3.28 2.67
N ARG A 34 -4.62 -2.04 3.05
CA ARG A 34 -5.65 -1.24 2.40
C ARG A 34 -5.08 0.12 2.00
N SER A 35 -5.50 0.64 0.86
CA SER A 35 -5.18 1.99 0.40
C SER A 35 -6.40 2.65 -0.26
N ALA A 36 -6.40 3.97 -0.31
CA ALA A 36 -7.34 4.73 -1.11
C ALA A 36 -7.34 4.27 -2.58
N ASP A 37 -8.50 4.35 -3.24
CA ASP A 37 -8.68 4.00 -4.65
C ASP A 37 -8.14 5.10 -5.60
N THR A 38 -6.88 5.48 -5.39
CA THR A 38 -6.14 6.35 -6.31
C THR A 38 -4.82 5.70 -6.70
N PRO A 39 -4.40 5.79 -7.98
CA PRO A 39 -3.19 5.10 -8.46
C PRO A 39 -1.93 5.45 -7.65
N ARG A 40 -1.80 6.70 -7.21
CA ARG A 40 -0.66 7.16 -6.39
C ARG A 40 -0.59 6.47 -5.03
N CYS A 41 -1.74 6.17 -4.42
CA CYS A 41 -1.82 5.51 -3.12
C CYS A 41 -1.51 4.02 -3.25
N ILE A 42 -2.08 3.35 -4.25
CA ILE A 42 -1.81 1.94 -4.54
C ILE A 42 -0.32 1.72 -4.87
N GLN A 43 0.26 2.57 -5.72
CA GLN A 43 1.70 2.51 -6.04
C GLN A 43 2.60 2.73 -4.82
N SER A 44 2.17 3.61 -3.92
CA SER A 44 2.88 3.88 -2.66
C SER A 44 2.84 2.67 -1.72
N ALA A 45 1.66 2.08 -1.55
CA ALA A 45 1.47 0.86 -0.75
C ALA A 45 2.26 -0.32 -1.32
N ALA A 46 2.20 -0.54 -2.64
CA ALA A 46 2.96 -1.59 -3.31
C ALA A 46 4.48 -1.41 -3.14
N SER A 47 4.99 -0.19 -3.28
CA SER A 47 6.42 0.11 -3.07
C SER A 47 6.85 -0.20 -1.63
N ASN A 48 5.98 0.06 -0.67
CA ASN A 48 6.24 -0.20 0.75
C ASN A 48 6.29 -1.71 1.03
N LEU A 49 5.28 -2.45 0.57
CA LEU A 49 5.19 -3.91 0.76
C LEU A 49 6.32 -4.67 0.06
N ALA A 50 6.72 -4.22 -1.13
CA ALA A 50 7.87 -4.80 -1.85
C ALA A 50 9.16 -4.74 -1.03
N ALA A 51 9.38 -3.66 -0.27
CA ALA A 51 10.50 -3.57 0.66
C ALA A 51 10.26 -4.34 1.96
N PHE A 52 9.03 -4.32 2.48
CA PHE A 52 8.66 -4.94 3.75
C PHE A 52 8.92 -6.45 3.74
N TYR A 53 8.54 -7.12 2.65
CA TYR A 53 8.81 -8.56 2.44
C TYR A 53 9.93 -8.82 1.42
N SER A 54 10.89 -7.89 1.33
CA SER A 54 12.08 -8.11 0.51
C SER A 54 12.79 -9.41 0.92
N GLY A 55 13.15 -10.25 -0.05
CA GLY A 55 13.82 -11.53 0.20
C GLY A 55 12.89 -12.68 0.60
N SER A 56 11.57 -12.53 0.43
CA SER A 56 10.65 -13.67 0.55
C SER A 56 10.95 -14.73 -0.52
N THR A 57 10.98 -15.99 -0.10
CA THR A 57 11.21 -17.16 -0.98
C THR A 57 9.91 -17.82 -1.44
N LEU A 58 8.76 -17.22 -1.15
CA LEU A 58 7.42 -17.73 -1.47
C LEU A 58 7.06 -17.64 -2.97
N HIS A 59 7.99 -17.22 -3.83
CA HIS A 59 7.74 -17.13 -5.25
C HIS A 59 7.78 -18.51 -5.94
N PRO A 60 6.97 -18.73 -6.99
CA PRO A 60 7.03 -19.95 -7.77
C PRO A 60 8.40 -20.08 -8.46
N GLN A 61 8.89 -21.32 -8.55
CA GLN A 61 10.15 -21.66 -9.24
C GLN A 61 9.87 -21.99 -10.71
N ILE A 62 9.28 -21.02 -11.43
CA ILE A 62 8.97 -21.13 -12.86
C ILE A 62 9.85 -20.18 -13.67
N ASP A 63 10.14 -20.57 -14.91
CA ASP A 63 10.90 -19.73 -15.82
C ASP A 63 10.11 -18.45 -16.16
N GLY A 64 10.80 -17.31 -16.19
CA GLY A 64 10.19 -15.99 -16.39
C GLY A 64 9.57 -15.32 -15.16
N TRP A 65 9.60 -15.93 -13.97
CA TRP A 65 9.17 -15.22 -12.76
C TRP A 65 10.15 -14.07 -12.39
N PRO A 66 9.66 -12.86 -12.05
CA PRO A 66 10.54 -11.75 -11.72
C PRO A 66 11.33 -11.99 -10.43
N VAL A 67 12.63 -11.73 -10.47
CA VAL A 67 13.53 -11.94 -9.33
C VAL A 67 13.13 -11.04 -8.16
N ASN A 68 13.03 -11.64 -6.96
CA ASN A 68 12.73 -10.94 -5.69
C ASN A 68 11.41 -10.17 -5.68
N TRP A 69 10.44 -10.55 -6.51
CA TRP A 69 9.13 -9.93 -6.55
C TRP A 69 8.02 -10.92 -6.18
N MET A 70 7.02 -10.42 -5.48
CA MET A 70 5.81 -11.16 -5.16
C MET A 70 4.60 -10.22 -5.17
N PRO A 71 3.45 -10.64 -5.71
CA PRO A 71 2.23 -9.84 -5.69
C PRO A 71 1.61 -9.89 -4.29
N TYR A 72 1.74 -8.80 -3.53
CA TYR A 72 1.04 -8.66 -2.25
C TYR A 72 -0.35 -8.04 -2.48
N PRO A 73 -1.42 -8.58 -1.89
CA PRO A 73 -2.76 -8.02 -2.05
C PRO A 73 -2.85 -6.64 -1.38
N ILE A 74 -3.42 -5.69 -2.10
CA ILE A 74 -3.75 -4.35 -1.61
C ILE A 74 -5.22 -4.14 -1.93
N HIS A 75 -6.02 -3.89 -0.89
CA HIS A 75 -7.44 -3.65 -1.03
C HIS A 75 -7.71 -2.15 -1.18
N SER A 76 -8.66 -1.78 -2.02
CA SER A 76 -9.19 -0.43 -2.11
C SER A 76 -10.71 -0.46 -2.10
N VAL A 77 -11.31 0.66 -1.70
CA VAL A 77 -12.75 0.91 -1.81
C VAL A 77 -12.90 2.21 -2.61
N PRO A 78 -13.82 2.29 -3.58
CA PRO A 78 -14.04 3.51 -4.34
C PRO A 78 -14.32 4.69 -3.40
N GLY A 79 -13.75 5.87 -3.69
CA GLY A 79 -13.83 7.04 -2.80
C GLY A 79 -15.22 7.37 -2.22
N PRO A 80 -16.31 7.37 -3.01
CA PRO A 80 -17.67 7.63 -2.49
C PRO A 80 -18.18 6.60 -1.48
N GLU A 81 -17.60 5.41 -1.46
CA GLU A 81 -17.94 4.30 -0.57
C GLU A 81 -16.88 4.11 0.54
N ASP A 82 -15.75 4.81 0.44
CA ASP A 82 -14.66 4.71 1.40
C ASP A 82 -14.89 5.64 2.59
N THR A 83 -15.65 5.13 3.56
CA THR A 83 -15.89 5.82 4.83
C THR A 83 -14.63 5.97 5.70
N LEU A 84 -13.51 5.34 5.35
CA LEU A 84 -12.22 5.51 6.05
C LEU A 84 -11.39 6.64 5.45
N ASP A 85 -11.61 6.93 4.17
CA ASP A 85 -10.99 8.04 3.43
C ASP A 85 -11.85 9.32 3.49
N GLU A 86 -12.74 9.45 4.48
CA GLU A 86 -13.51 10.67 4.72
C GLU A 86 -12.56 11.84 5.02
N GLU A 87 -12.18 12.55 3.95
CA GLU A 87 -11.74 13.93 4.00
C GLU A 87 -12.84 14.71 4.73
N GLY A 88 -12.51 15.31 5.88
CA GLY A 88 -13.42 16.23 6.57
C GLY A 88 -13.99 17.26 5.58
N PRO A 89 -15.16 17.86 5.86
CA PRO A 89 -16.02 18.50 4.85
C PRO A 89 -15.32 19.67 4.15
N HIS A 90 -14.65 19.37 3.03
CA HIS A 90 -13.93 20.33 2.22
C HIS A 90 -14.05 19.92 0.76
N ASP A 91 -15.27 20.01 0.20
CA ASP A 91 -15.47 20.41 -1.21
C ASP A 91 -16.96 20.66 -1.57
N LEU A 92 -17.65 21.45 -0.75
CA LEU A 92 -18.89 22.13 -1.16
C LEU A 92 -18.66 23.57 -1.69
N GLN A 93 -17.43 23.93 -2.07
CA GLN A 93 -17.10 25.29 -2.54
C GLN A 93 -16.27 25.33 -3.83
N THR A 94 -16.72 24.64 -4.89
CA THR A 94 -16.31 25.00 -6.26
C THR A 94 -17.49 25.06 -7.26
N HIS A 95 -18.66 25.51 -6.81
CA HIS A 95 -19.56 26.25 -7.70
C HIS A 95 -19.39 27.74 -7.44
N ARG A 96 -18.41 28.37 -8.09
CA ARG A 96 -18.43 29.83 -8.26
C ARG A 96 -19.42 30.10 -9.41
N PRO A 97 -20.64 30.60 -9.18
CA PRO A 97 -21.47 31.03 -10.29
C PRO A 97 -20.74 32.16 -11.00
N ALA A 98 -20.64 32.07 -12.32
CA ALA A 98 -20.16 33.18 -13.14
C ALA A 98 -21.00 34.42 -12.79
N GLN A 99 -20.38 35.41 -12.15
CA GLN A 99 -21.00 36.71 -11.96
C GLN A 99 -21.22 37.30 -13.35
N ARG A 100 -22.47 37.26 -13.82
CA ARG A 100 -22.95 38.11 -14.90
C ARG A 100 -23.09 39.52 -14.33
N THR A 101 -22.24 40.43 -14.77
CA THR A 101 -22.49 41.87 -14.86
C THR A 101 -21.95 42.35 -16.18
#